data_AF-A0A6N7GLG7-F1
#
_entry.id   AF-A0A6N7GLG7-F1
#
_cell.length_a   1.000
_cell.length_b   1.000
_cell.length_c   1.000
_cell.angle_alpha   90.00
_cell.angle_beta   90.00
_cell.angle_gamma   90.00
#
_symmetry.space_group_name_H-M   'P 1'
#
loop_
_entity.id
_entity.type
_entity.pdbx_description
1 polymer ?
#
loop_
_entity_poly.entity_id
_entity_poly.type
_entity_poly.pdbx_seq_one_letter_code
_entity_poly.pdbx_strand_id
1 'polypeptide(L)'
;MAVTGQRLSLATVDRVPAGARPLVRPGDVGPGIVHLGLGAFHRAHQAVYTEEAVAAAGGDWGIVAVAPRRRPLVDALAGQDGLFSVTSLDGAGARTRVVGAISGVRHAPADPSAVVALLADPATRVVTLTVTEKAYLLEPATGRLRVDPGLRAELAGRAAPATVPGLLVAAL
;
A
#
# COMPACT_ATOMS: atom_id res chain seq x y z
N MET A 1 21.01 -20.47 -7.48
CA MET A 1 20.56 -19.56 -8.56
C MET A 1 21.28 -18.24 -8.38
N ALA A 2 22.15 -17.86 -9.31
CA ALA A 2 22.79 -16.54 -9.28
C ALA A 2 21.72 -15.46 -9.46
N VAL A 3 21.56 -14.60 -8.46
CA VAL A 3 20.75 -13.39 -8.59
C VAL A 3 21.52 -12.48 -9.54
N THR A 4 21.07 -12.37 -10.78
CA THR A 4 21.54 -11.32 -11.68
C THR A 4 21.22 -9.99 -11.00
N GLY A 5 22.24 -9.17 -10.72
CA GLY A 5 22.15 -7.95 -9.90
C GLY A 5 21.33 -6.80 -10.52
N GLN A 6 20.38 -7.10 -11.41
CA GLN A 6 19.48 -6.13 -11.99
C GLN A 6 18.18 -6.04 -11.19
N ARG A 7 17.76 -4.80 -10.98
CA ARG A 7 16.54 -4.47 -10.26
C ARG A 7 15.30 -5.03 -10.96
N LEU A 8 14.37 -5.58 -10.19
CA LEU A 8 13.04 -5.98 -10.66
C LEU A 8 12.26 -4.75 -11.12
N SER A 9 11.75 -4.74 -12.33
CA SER A 9 10.88 -3.69 -12.88
C SER A 9 10.10 -4.24 -14.06
N LEU A 10 9.16 -3.49 -14.61
CA LEU A 10 8.46 -3.88 -15.84
C LEU A 10 9.41 -4.11 -17.01
N ALA A 11 10.56 -3.44 -17.03
CA ALA A 11 11.59 -3.62 -18.06
C ALA A 11 12.40 -4.92 -17.89
N THR A 12 12.39 -5.54 -16.71
CA THR A 12 13.16 -6.75 -16.41
C THR A 12 12.29 -7.96 -16.04
N VAL A 13 10.98 -7.78 -15.87
CA VAL A 13 10.04 -8.82 -15.41
C VAL A 13 10.01 -10.05 -16.33
N ASP A 14 10.25 -9.87 -17.63
CA ASP A 14 10.31 -10.99 -18.58
C ASP A 14 11.50 -11.94 -18.33
N ARG A 15 12.48 -11.54 -17.52
CA ARG A 15 13.58 -12.41 -17.08
C ARG A 15 13.22 -13.27 -15.88
N VAL A 16 12.11 -12.99 -15.21
CA VAL A 16 11.56 -13.83 -14.15
C VAL A 16 10.92 -15.07 -14.81
N PRO A 17 11.14 -16.29 -14.28
CA PRO A 17 10.48 -17.49 -14.79
C PRO A 17 8.97 -17.30 -14.89
N ALA A 18 8.35 -17.79 -15.97
CA ALA A 18 6.93 -17.51 -16.25
C ALA A 18 5.99 -17.81 -15.08
N GLY A 19 6.19 -18.93 -14.38
CA GLY A 19 5.39 -19.32 -13.21
C GLY A 19 5.63 -18.49 -11.94
N ALA A 20 6.57 -17.55 -11.95
CA ALA A 20 6.89 -16.64 -10.85
C ALA A 20 6.68 -15.15 -11.21
N ARG A 21 6.19 -14.86 -12.42
CA ARG A 21 5.82 -13.50 -12.87
C ARG A 21 4.55 -13.03 -12.14
N PRO A 22 4.30 -11.71 -12.08
CA PRO A 22 3.06 -11.21 -11.49
C PRO A 22 1.86 -11.67 -12.33
N LEU A 23 0.72 -11.88 -11.67
CA LEU A 23 -0.52 -12.24 -12.35
C LEU A 23 -1.18 -11.02 -13.00
N VAL A 24 -0.88 -9.84 -12.47
CA VAL A 24 -1.40 -8.55 -12.94
C VAL A 24 -0.22 -7.62 -13.17
N ARG A 25 -0.23 -6.90 -14.29
CA ARG A 25 0.76 -5.85 -14.55
C ARG A 25 0.37 -4.57 -13.78
N PRO A 26 1.25 -3.99 -12.95
CA PRO A 26 0.99 -2.68 -12.35
C PRO A 26 0.60 -1.64 -13.39
N GLY A 27 -0.49 -0.93 -13.14
CA GLY A 27 -1.02 0.13 -14.02
C GLY A 27 -2.07 -0.33 -15.04
N ASP A 28 -2.17 -1.63 -15.35
CA ASP A 28 -3.22 -2.15 -16.24
C ASP A 28 -4.59 -2.23 -15.54
N VAL A 29 -4.60 -2.14 -14.21
CA VAL A 29 -5.81 -2.24 -13.37
C VAL A 29 -6.00 -0.91 -12.65
N GLY A 30 -7.18 -0.31 -12.83
CA GLY A 30 -7.52 0.98 -12.20
C GLY A 30 -7.43 0.89 -10.67
N PRO A 31 -7.02 1.97 -9.98
CA PRO A 31 -6.92 1.97 -8.53
C PRO A 31 -8.32 2.00 -7.90
N GLY A 32 -8.67 0.95 -7.17
CA GLY A 32 -9.92 0.86 -6.39
C GLY A 32 -9.70 0.84 -4.89
N ILE A 33 -8.45 0.64 -4.47
CA ILE A 33 -8.07 0.46 -3.07
C ILE A 33 -6.96 1.46 -2.72
N VAL A 34 -7.15 2.19 -1.63
CA VAL A 34 -6.06 2.91 -0.96
C VAL A 34 -5.67 2.16 0.30
N HIS A 35 -4.39 1.82 0.42
CA HIS A 35 -3.89 1.13 1.61
C HIS A 35 -3.03 2.07 2.47
N LEU A 36 -3.50 2.41 3.66
CA LEU A 36 -2.74 3.16 4.64
C LEU A 36 -1.84 2.20 5.43
N GLY A 37 -0.53 2.28 5.22
CA GLY A 37 0.45 1.41 5.88
C GLY A 37 1.20 0.52 4.89
N LEU A 38 2.24 1.05 4.25
CA LEU A 38 3.10 0.26 3.36
C LEU A 38 4.08 -0.65 4.12
N GLY A 39 3.55 -1.66 4.80
CA GLY A 39 4.28 -2.65 5.59
C GLY A 39 4.59 -3.95 4.85
N ALA A 40 5.41 -4.81 5.47
CA ALA A 40 5.69 -6.15 4.96
C ALA A 40 4.44 -7.04 4.99
N PHE A 41 3.64 -6.97 6.06
CA PHE A 41 2.39 -7.73 6.19
C PHE A 41 1.42 -7.39 5.05
N HIS A 42 1.27 -6.11 4.72
CA HIS A 42 0.43 -5.69 3.61
C HIS A 42 0.84 -6.32 2.28
N ARG A 43 2.13 -6.20 1.95
CA ARG A 43 2.69 -6.76 0.71
C ARG A 43 2.59 -8.27 0.64
N ALA A 44 2.76 -8.97 1.76
CA ALA A 44 2.69 -10.43 1.83
C ALA A 44 1.27 -10.99 1.97
N HIS A 45 0.26 -10.14 2.22
CA HIS A 45 -1.11 -10.58 2.49
C HIS A 45 -2.15 -9.89 1.60
N GLN A 46 -2.55 -8.65 1.90
CA GLN A 46 -3.65 -8.01 1.15
C GLN A 46 -3.31 -7.83 -0.32
N ALA A 47 -2.07 -7.40 -0.65
CA ALA A 47 -1.66 -7.23 -2.03
C ALA A 47 -1.63 -8.55 -2.82
N VAL A 48 -1.23 -9.65 -2.17
CA VAL A 48 -1.23 -11.02 -2.75
C VAL A 48 -2.65 -11.45 -3.10
N TYR A 49 -3.58 -11.36 -2.15
CA TYR A 49 -4.97 -11.77 -2.38
C TYR A 49 -5.71 -10.85 -3.35
N THR A 50 -5.43 -9.55 -3.35
CA THR A 50 -5.99 -8.63 -4.35
C THR A 50 -5.52 -9.00 -5.75
N GLU A 51 -4.23 -9.30 -5.93
CA GLU A 51 -3.72 -9.72 -7.24
C GLU A 51 -4.41 -10.99 -7.75
N GLU A 52 -4.55 -12.00 -6.89
CA GLU A 52 -5.19 -13.28 -7.22
C GLU A 52 -6.68 -13.10 -7.56
N ALA A 53 -7.40 -12.27 -6.79
CA ALA A 53 -8.80 -11.98 -7.06
C ALA A 53 -8.99 -11.24 -8.39
N VAL A 54 -8.15 -10.24 -8.68
CA VAL A 54 -8.19 -9.49 -9.94
C VAL A 54 -7.81 -10.38 -11.12
N ALA A 55 -6.80 -11.25 -10.98
CA ALA A 55 -6.44 -12.19 -12.04
C ALA A 55 -7.56 -13.20 -12.34
N ALA A 56 -8.34 -13.59 -11.33
CA ALA A 56 -9.43 -14.55 -11.47
C ALA A 56 -10.73 -13.94 -11.99
N ALA A 57 -11.07 -12.71 -11.56
CA ALA A 57 -12.39 -12.12 -11.80
C ALA A 57 -12.37 -10.73 -12.46
N GLY A 58 -11.19 -10.14 -12.65
CA GLY A 58 -11.03 -8.78 -13.16
C GLY A 58 -11.47 -7.69 -12.18
N GLY A 59 -11.73 -6.50 -12.73
CA GLY A 59 -12.16 -5.32 -11.99
C GLY A 59 -11.02 -4.39 -11.57
N ASP A 60 -11.37 -3.13 -11.36
CA ASP A 60 -10.40 -2.06 -11.05
C ASP A 60 -10.03 -2.04 -9.57
N TRP A 61 -9.37 -3.08 -9.07
CA TRP A 61 -8.98 -3.19 -7.65
C TRP A 61 -7.49 -2.96 -7.40
N GLY A 62 -6.82 -2.21 -8.28
CA GLY A 62 -5.44 -1.82 -8.09
C GLY A 62 -5.23 -1.08 -6.77
N ILE A 63 -4.07 -1.26 -6.15
CA ILE A 63 -3.75 -0.70 -4.84
C ILE A 63 -2.82 0.50 -4.98
N VAL A 64 -3.24 1.65 -4.45
CA VAL A 64 -2.31 2.74 -4.13
C VAL A 64 -1.92 2.65 -2.66
N ALA A 65 -0.66 2.29 -2.40
CA ALA A 65 -0.16 2.07 -1.05
C ALA A 65 0.52 3.34 -0.48
N VAL A 66 0.09 3.75 0.70
CA VAL A 66 0.54 4.98 1.37
C VAL A 66 1.48 4.64 2.52
N ALA A 67 2.72 5.12 2.44
CA ALA A 67 3.71 4.99 3.49
C ALA A 67 3.64 6.16 4.47
N PRO A 68 3.56 5.91 5.79
CA PRO A 68 3.48 6.98 6.78
C PRO A 68 4.83 7.60 7.13
N ARG A 69 5.96 6.95 6.79
CA ARG A 69 7.32 7.36 7.25
C ARG A 69 8.47 7.01 6.31
N ARG A 70 8.51 5.79 5.76
CA ARG A 70 9.72 5.26 5.09
C ARG A 70 9.78 5.66 3.62
N ARG A 71 10.29 6.87 3.34
CA ARG A 71 10.55 7.36 1.98
C ARG A 71 11.39 6.41 1.10
N PRO A 72 12.48 5.78 1.58
CA PRO A 72 13.28 4.88 0.74
C PRO A 72 12.50 3.67 0.20
N LEU A 73 11.50 3.17 0.94
CA LEU A 73 10.66 2.06 0.48
C LEU A 73 9.71 2.51 -0.64
N VAL A 74 9.19 3.74 -0.54
CA VAL A 74 8.37 4.34 -1.61
C VAL A 74 9.21 4.50 -2.86
N ASP A 75 10.42 5.07 -2.75
CA ASP A 75 11.31 5.26 -3.89
C ASP A 75 11.78 3.92 -4.49
N ALA A 76 11.98 2.90 -3.64
CA ALA A 76 12.32 1.56 -4.09
C ALA A 76 11.19 0.96 -4.93
N LEU A 77 9.95 0.92 -4.41
CA LEU A 77 8.81 0.36 -5.16
C LEU A 77 8.47 1.20 -6.40
N ALA A 78 8.52 2.53 -6.30
CA ALA A 78 8.28 3.40 -7.45
C ALA A 78 9.28 3.12 -8.58
N GLY A 79 10.57 2.98 -8.26
CA GLY A 79 11.58 2.62 -9.25
C GLY A 79 11.60 1.13 -9.64
N GLN A 80 10.64 0.32 -9.14
CA GLN A 80 10.36 -1.04 -9.58
C GLN A 80 8.96 -1.14 -10.22
N ASP A 81 8.35 0.00 -10.58
CA ASP A 81 7.00 0.08 -11.16
C ASP A 81 5.92 -0.55 -10.25
N GLY A 82 6.11 -0.50 -8.93
CA GLY A 82 5.20 -1.12 -7.96
C GLY A 82 5.41 -2.63 -7.76
N LEU A 83 6.28 -3.26 -8.54
CA LEU A 83 6.59 -4.69 -8.40
C LEU A 83 7.42 -4.98 -7.15
N PHE A 84 7.15 -6.13 -6.54
CA PHE A 84 7.97 -6.71 -5.47
C PHE A 84 7.85 -8.23 -5.47
N SER A 85 8.77 -8.91 -4.81
CA SER A 85 8.70 -10.37 -4.63
C SER A 85 8.18 -10.75 -3.25
N VAL A 86 7.42 -11.84 -3.18
CA VAL A 86 7.04 -12.52 -1.94
C VAL A 86 7.62 -13.92 -1.97
N THR A 87 8.29 -14.32 -0.88
CA THR A 87 8.80 -15.67 -0.67
C THR A 87 7.99 -16.34 0.43
N SER A 88 7.32 -17.43 0.09
CA SER A 88 6.67 -18.32 1.06
C SER A 88 7.64 -19.42 1.45
N LEU A 89 7.68 -19.74 2.75
CA LEU A 89 8.55 -20.77 3.33
C LEU A 89 7.68 -21.78 4.07
N ASP A 90 7.78 -23.06 3.71
CA ASP A 90 7.08 -24.17 4.37
C ASP A 90 7.98 -25.42 4.44
N GLY A 91 7.42 -26.55 4.87
CA GLY A 91 8.15 -27.83 4.97
C GLY A 91 8.63 -28.41 3.63
N ALA A 92 8.09 -27.95 2.49
CA ALA A 92 8.51 -28.34 1.15
C ALA A 92 9.57 -27.38 0.56
N GLY A 93 9.82 -26.24 1.20
CA GLY A 93 10.91 -25.33 0.87
C GLY A 93 10.45 -23.89 0.61
N ALA A 94 11.21 -23.18 -0.23
CA ALA A 94 10.98 -21.78 -0.55
C ALA A 94 10.35 -21.59 -1.93
N ARG A 95 9.28 -20.80 -2.00
CA ARG A 95 8.59 -20.44 -3.24
C ARG A 95 8.53 -18.92 -3.35
N THR A 96 9.21 -18.35 -4.35
CA THR A 96 9.22 -16.91 -4.61
C THR A 96 8.41 -16.58 -5.85
N ARG A 97 7.54 -15.57 -5.76
CA ARG A 97 6.83 -14.99 -6.91
C ARG A 97 6.85 -13.47 -6.84
N VAL A 98 6.71 -12.83 -8.00
CA VAL A 98 6.49 -11.39 -8.12
C VAL A 98 5.01 -11.09 -7.95
N VAL A 99 4.69 -9.94 -7.37
CA VAL A 99 3.34 -9.40 -7.16
C VAL A 99 3.26 -8.03 -7.81
N GLY A 100 2.18 -7.78 -8.55
CA GLY A 100 1.92 -6.54 -9.30
C GLY A 100 0.65 -5.78 -8.93
N ALA A 101 0.01 -6.11 -7.80
CA ALA A 101 -1.23 -5.43 -7.38
C ALA A 101 -1.05 -3.97 -6.93
N ILE A 102 0.17 -3.52 -6.64
CA ILE A 102 0.43 -2.12 -6.28
C ILE A 102 0.59 -1.30 -7.55
N SER A 103 -0.45 -0.54 -7.91
CA SER A 103 -0.46 0.38 -9.06
C SER A 103 0.15 1.75 -8.74
N GLY A 104 0.32 2.08 -7.47
CA GLY A 104 0.97 3.32 -7.04
C GLY A 104 1.45 3.30 -5.61
N VAL A 105 2.42 4.16 -5.31
CA VAL A 105 2.90 4.39 -3.94
C VAL A 105 2.91 5.89 -3.62
N ARG A 106 2.62 6.23 -2.37
CA ARG A 106 2.65 7.61 -1.87
C ARG A 106 3.37 7.68 -0.53
N HIS A 107 4.02 8.81 -0.26
CA HIS A 107 4.62 9.10 1.05
C HIS A 107 3.80 10.19 1.73
N ALA A 108 2.96 9.82 2.71
CA ALA A 108 1.99 10.75 3.29
C ALA A 108 2.60 12.05 3.83
N PRO A 109 3.71 12.03 4.60
CA PRO A 109 4.30 13.27 5.11
C PRO A 109 4.85 14.22 4.04
N ALA A 110 5.11 13.74 2.81
CA ALA A 110 5.60 14.59 1.73
C ALA A 110 4.48 15.36 1.03
N ASP A 111 3.26 14.80 0.98
CA ASP A 111 2.10 15.43 0.35
C ASP A 111 0.79 14.88 0.96
N PRO A 112 0.37 15.38 2.13
CA PRO A 112 -0.86 14.93 2.77
C PRO A 112 -2.12 15.28 1.95
N SER A 113 -2.10 16.41 1.24
CA SER A 113 -3.18 16.84 0.35
C SER A 113 -3.43 15.84 -0.78
N ALA A 114 -2.38 15.33 -1.42
CA ALA A 114 -2.53 14.32 -2.46
C ALA A 114 -3.04 12.98 -1.90
N VAL A 115 -2.73 12.65 -0.64
CA VAL A 115 -3.32 11.48 0.01
C VAL A 115 -4.81 11.69 0.26
N VAL A 116 -5.22 12.86 0.75
CA VAL A 116 -6.66 13.19 0.93
C VAL A 116 -7.39 13.14 -0.41
N ALA A 117 -6.84 13.76 -1.46
CA ALA A 117 -7.45 13.74 -2.79
C ALA A 117 -7.60 12.32 -3.34
N LEU A 118 -6.59 11.45 -3.12
CA LEU A 118 -6.64 10.05 -3.49
C LEU A 118 -7.71 9.27 -2.71
N LEU A 119 -7.86 9.55 -1.40
CA LEU A 119 -8.87 8.93 -0.55
C LEU A 119 -10.29 9.36 -0.95
N ALA A 120 -10.46 10.61 -1.38
CA ALA A 120 -11.73 11.19 -1.82
C ALA A 120 -12.08 10.87 -3.29
N ASP A 121 -11.17 10.25 -4.04
CA ASP A 121 -11.39 9.89 -5.45
C ASP A 121 -12.56 8.90 -5.56
N PRO A 122 -13.61 9.16 -6.39
CA PRO A 122 -14.73 8.24 -6.59
C PRO A 122 -14.33 6.83 -7.07
N ALA A 123 -13.16 6.67 -7.70
CA ALA A 123 -12.62 5.37 -8.06
C ALA A 123 -12.17 4.55 -6.84
N THR A 124 -11.71 5.24 -5.78
CA THR A 124 -11.37 4.66 -4.47
C THR A 124 -12.64 4.20 -3.77
N ARG A 125 -12.90 2.90 -3.81
CA ARG A 125 -14.09 2.28 -3.20
C ARG A 125 -13.81 1.67 -1.83
N VAL A 126 -12.53 1.37 -1.54
CA VAL A 126 -12.12 0.76 -0.27
C VAL A 126 -10.85 1.41 0.25
N VAL A 127 -10.85 1.78 1.53
CA VAL A 127 -9.64 2.16 2.27
C VAL A 127 -9.30 1.05 3.26
N THR A 128 -8.09 0.52 3.19
CA THR A 128 -7.60 -0.55 4.09
C THR A 128 -6.41 -0.07 4.92
N LEU A 129 -6.17 -0.68 6.08
CA LEU A 129 -5.18 -0.17 7.05
C LEU A 129 -4.31 -1.28 7.64
N THR A 130 -2.99 -1.05 7.67
CA THR A 130 -2.02 -1.77 8.51
C THR A 130 -1.06 -0.80 9.20
N VAL A 131 -1.64 0.12 9.97
CA VAL A 131 -0.96 1.30 10.54
C VAL A 131 -0.39 1.10 11.95
N THR A 132 -0.50 -0.11 12.49
CA THR A 132 -0.28 -0.48 13.90
C THR A 132 -1.23 0.23 14.87
N GLU A 133 -1.30 -0.26 16.10
CA GLU A 133 -2.27 0.11 17.14
C GLU A 133 -2.22 1.60 17.48
N LYS A 134 -1.01 2.17 17.53
CA LYS A 134 -0.78 3.57 17.90
C LYS A 134 -1.47 4.56 16.94
N ALA A 135 -1.57 4.24 15.66
CA ALA A 135 -2.09 5.15 14.66
C ALA A 135 -3.63 5.32 14.71
N TYR A 136 -4.33 4.42 15.42
CA TYR A 136 -5.76 4.57 15.70
C TYR A 136 -6.05 5.63 16.77
N LEU A 137 -5.01 6.11 17.48
CA LEU A 137 -5.13 7.12 18.54
C LEU A 137 -6.16 6.75 19.61
N LEU A 138 -6.20 5.50 20.03
CA LEU A 138 -7.10 5.06 21.10
C LEU A 138 -6.44 5.21 22.47
N GLU A 139 -7.23 5.61 23.48
CA GLU A 139 -6.87 5.50 24.89
C GLU A 139 -6.91 4.02 25.31
N PRO A 140 -5.79 3.41 25.75
CA PRO A 140 -5.74 1.98 26.03
C PRO A 140 -6.76 1.49 27.05
N ALA A 141 -7.04 2.29 28.08
CA ALA A 141 -7.96 1.93 29.16
C ALA A 141 -9.44 1.99 28.77
N THR A 142 -9.80 2.81 27.78
CA THR A 142 -11.21 3.10 27.47
C THR A 142 -11.61 2.77 26.04
N GLY A 143 -10.63 2.54 25.15
CA GLY A 143 -10.86 2.38 23.71
C GLY A 143 -11.42 3.63 23.02
N ARG A 144 -11.52 4.77 23.72
CA ARG A 144 -12.01 6.04 23.13
C ARG A 144 -10.91 6.72 22.34
N LEU A 145 -11.30 7.54 21.37
CA LEU A 145 -10.36 8.39 20.63
C LEU A 145 -9.66 9.38 21.58
N ARG A 146 -8.33 9.28 21.65
CA ARG A 146 -7.43 10.22 22.31
C ARG A 146 -7.26 11.46 21.44
N VAL A 147 -7.93 12.55 21.82
CA VAL A 147 -7.83 13.83 21.12
C VAL A 147 -6.68 14.66 21.71
N ASP A 148 -5.46 14.35 21.25
CA ASP A 148 -4.28 15.14 21.60
C ASP A 148 -4.25 16.50 20.87
N PRO A 149 -3.34 17.43 21.24
CA PRO A 149 -3.30 18.75 20.63
C PRO A 149 -3.10 18.74 19.11
N GLY A 150 -2.40 17.73 18.57
CA GLY A 150 -2.16 17.58 17.13
C GLY A 150 -3.45 17.23 16.39
N LEU A 151 -4.11 16.14 16.82
CA LEU A 151 -5.41 15.77 16.24
C LEU A 151 -6.45 16.87 16.40
N ARG A 152 -6.45 17.60 17.53
CA ARG A 152 -7.33 18.77 17.74
C ARG A 152 -7.04 19.90 16.75
N ALA A 153 -5.79 20.12 16.35
CA ALA A 153 -5.45 21.12 15.35
C ALA A 153 -5.90 20.69 13.95
N GLU A 154 -5.72 19.41 13.60
CA GLU A 154 -6.20 18.83 12.33
C GLU A 154 -7.73 18.95 12.22
N LEU A 155 -8.47 18.47 13.22
CA LEU A 155 -9.94 18.51 13.25
C LEU A 155 -10.52 19.94 13.22
N ALA A 156 -9.76 20.93 13.70
CA ALA A 156 -10.16 22.34 13.68
C ALA A 156 -9.72 23.07 12.39
N GLY A 157 -9.12 22.38 11.41
CA GLY A 157 -8.60 22.98 10.18
C GLY A 157 -7.39 23.88 10.39
N ARG A 158 -6.72 23.81 11.55
CA ARG A 158 -5.55 24.62 11.90
C ARG A 158 -4.22 23.94 11.54
N ALA A 159 -4.27 22.69 11.10
CA ALA A 159 -3.13 21.92 10.61
C ALA A 159 -3.58 21.01 9.48
N ALA A 160 -2.66 20.68 8.56
CA ALA A 160 -2.92 19.68 7.53
C ALA A 160 -3.12 18.29 8.17
N PRO A 161 -4.03 17.46 7.63
CA PRO A 161 -4.27 16.12 8.17
C PRO A 161 -3.02 15.25 8.01
N ALA A 162 -2.49 14.74 9.11
CA ALA A 162 -1.34 13.83 9.10
C ALA A 162 -1.63 12.52 9.84
N THR A 163 -2.60 12.54 10.77
CA THR A 163 -3.06 11.34 11.46
C THR A 163 -3.98 10.50 10.57
N VAL A 164 -4.08 9.19 10.85
CA VAL A 164 -4.99 8.31 10.09
C VAL A 164 -6.45 8.77 10.22
N PRO A 165 -6.99 9.07 11.42
CA PRO A 165 -8.34 9.63 11.53
C PRO A 165 -8.49 10.97 10.80
N GLY A 166 -7.50 11.86 10.90
CA GLY A 166 -7.52 13.15 10.21
C GLY A 166 -7.57 13.02 8.69
N LEU A 167 -6.75 12.14 8.11
CA LEU A 167 -6.74 11.86 6.67
C LEU A 167 -8.07 11.28 6.19
N LEU A 168 -8.65 10.34 6.94
CA LEU A 168 -9.94 9.73 6.59
C LEU A 168 -11.08 10.74 6.65
N VAL A 169 -11.19 11.51 7.74
CA VAL A 169 -12.25 12.51 7.91
C VAL A 169 -12.13 13.64 6.88
N ALA A 170 -10.92 14.07 6.54
CA ALA A 170 -10.70 15.11 5.53
C ALA A 170 -11.10 14.68 4.11
N ALA A 171 -11.23 13.37 3.86
CA ALA A 171 -11.58 12.82 2.55
C ALA A 171 -13.07 12.49 2.39
N LEU A 172 -13.86 12.56 3.46
CA LEU A 172 -15.31 12.31 3.49
C LEU A 172 -16.09 13.62 3.30
#